data_AF-A0A4V1KJ43-F1
#
_entry.id   AF-A0A4V1KJ43-F1
#
_cell.length_a   1.000
_cell.length_b   1.000
_cell.length_c   1.000
_cell.angle_alpha   90.00
_cell.angle_beta   90.00
_cell.angle_gamma   90.00
#
_symmetry.space_group_name_H-M   'P 1'
#
loop_
_entity.id
_entity.type
_entity.pdbx_description
1 polymer ?
#
loop_
_entity_poly.entity_id
_entity_poly.type
_entity_poly.pdbx_seq_one_letter_code
_entity_poly.pdbx_strand_id
1 'polypeptide(L)' 'MSPERDRFMLCGSPDMIRDAREMLVAGGYEEGNHGEAGHFVIEKAFVEK' A
#
# COMPACT_ATOMS: atom_id res chain seq x y z
N MET A 1 -2.80 -15.00 -0.91
CA MET A 1 -2.20 -13.76 -1.40
C MET A 1 -0.77 -14.06 -1.81
N SER A 2 -0.36 -13.70 -3.03
CA SER A 2 1.01 -13.85 -3.53
C SER A 2 1.49 -12.59 -4.29
N PRO A 3 2.76 -12.14 -4.10
CA PRO A 3 3.32 -10.98 -4.81
C PRO A 3 3.30 -11.12 -6.34
N GLU A 4 3.32 -12.35 -6.88
CA GLU A 4 3.34 -12.57 -8.32
C GLU A 4 2.00 -12.20 -9.00
N ARG A 5 0.89 -12.21 -8.25
CA ARG A 5 -0.46 -12.07 -8.84
C ARG A 5 -1.30 -10.94 -8.25
N ASP A 6 -1.08 -10.59 -6.99
CA ASP A 6 -1.95 -9.64 -6.31
C ASP A 6 -1.39 -8.21 -6.37
N ARG A 7 -2.27 -7.25 -6.64
CA ARG A 7 -1.96 -5.82 -6.66
C ARG A 7 -2.99 -5.05 -5.85
N PHE A 8 -2.56 -4.02 -5.13
CA PHE A 8 -3.42 -3.28 -4.20
C PHE A 8 -3.32 -1.77 -4.41
N MET A 9 -4.44 -1.07 -4.21
CA MET A 9 -4.46 0.38 -4.06
C MET A 9 -5.07 0.68 -2.69
N LEU A 10 -4.29 1.31 -1.81
CA LEU A 10 -4.72 1.67 -0.46
C LEU A 10 -5.20 3.11 -0.45
N CYS A 11 -6.48 3.33 -0.12
CA CYS A 11 -7.05 4.66 0.08
C CYS A 11 -7.91 4.67 1.35
N GLY A 12 -7.51 5.45 2.35
CA GLY A 12 -8.15 5.45 3.66
C GLY A 12 -7.54 6.42 4.66
N SER A 13 -7.82 6.17 5.95
CA SER A 13 -7.25 6.94 7.05
C SER A 13 -5.74 6.71 7.18
N PRO A 14 -4.99 7.64 7.79
CA PRO A 14 -3.56 7.46 8.06
C PRO A 14 -3.25 6.15 8.82
N ASP A 15 -4.06 5.80 9.81
CA ASP A 15 -3.89 4.56 10.59
C ASP A 15 -4.13 3.31 9.74
N MET A 16 -5.21 3.29 8.95
CA MET A 16 -5.52 2.15 8.08
C MET A 16 -4.40 1.92 7.05
N ILE A 17 -3.89 3.01 6.46
CA ILE A 17 -2.80 2.95 5.49
C ILE A 17 -1.51 2.43 6.15
N ARG A 18 -1.17 2.89 7.36
CA ARG A 18 0.00 2.40 8.10
C ARG A 18 -0.11 0.90 8.33
N ASP A 19 -1.22 0.45 8.93
CA ASP A 19 -1.38 -0.94 9.34
C ASP A 19 -1.41 -1.87 8.10
N ALA A 20 -2.13 -1.49 7.04
CA ALA A 20 -2.18 -2.27 5.80
C ALA A 20 -0.82 -2.32 5.09
N ARG A 21 -0.06 -1.22 5.08
CA ARG A 21 1.29 -1.17 4.51
C ARG A 21 2.23 -2.11 5.25
N GLU A 22 2.22 -2.10 6.58
CA GLU A 22 3.06 -2.99 7.40
C GLU A 22 2.75 -4.47 7.12
N MET A 23 1.46 -4.82 7.01
CA MET A 23 1.04 -6.18 6.65
C MET A 23 1.53 -6.60 5.25
N LEU A 24 1.44 -5.70 4.26
CA LEU A 24 1.87 -5.99 2.89
C LEU A 24 3.40 -6.12 2.80
N VAL A 25 4.16 -5.22 3.44
CA VAL A 25 5.62 -5.31 3.47
C VAL A 25 6.08 -6.58 4.17
N ALA A 26 5.46 -6.95 5.29
CA ALA A 26 5.75 -8.22 5.97
C ALA A 26 5.43 -9.45 5.09
N GLY A 27 4.47 -9.32 4.16
CA GLY A 27 4.11 -10.33 3.18
C GLY A 27 4.99 -10.37 1.92
N GLY A 28 6.05 -9.55 1.84
CA GLY A 28 6.96 -9.50 0.69
C GLY A 28 6.45 -8.65 -0.48
N TYR A 29 5.43 -7.82 -0.26
CA TYR A 29 4.95 -6.86 -1.25
C TYR A 29 5.76 -5.55 -1.18
N GLU A 30 5.91 -4.89 -2.32
CA GLU A 30 6.71 -3.67 -2.46
C GLU A 30 5.83 -2.49 -2.92
N GLU A 31 6.10 -1.31 -2.40
CA GLU A 31 5.36 -0.09 -2.74
C GLU A 31 5.83 0.45 -4.10
N GLY A 32 4.88 0.73 -4.99
CA GLY A 32 5.13 1.37 -6.28
C GLY A 32 5.15 2.89 -6.17
N ASN A 33 5.84 3.52 -7.11
CA ASN A 33 5.91 4.98 -7.22
C ASN A 33 5.73 5.43 -8.68
N HIS A 34 5.89 6.72 -8.97
CA HIS A 34 5.70 7.27 -10.32
C HIS A 34 6.69 6.74 -11.37
N GLY A 35 7.86 6.24 -10.96
CA GLY A 35 8.90 5.73 -11.85
C GLY A 35 9.08 4.21 -11.84
N GLU A 36 8.70 3.55 -10.74
CA GLU A 36 8.90 2.12 -10.54
C GLU A 36 7.59 1.43 -10.19
N ALA A 37 7.24 0.40 -10.97
CA ALA A 37 6.08 -0.42 -10.70
C ALA A 37 6.32 -1.25 -9.42
N GLY A 38 5.35 -1.22 -8.51
CA GLY A 38 5.34 -2.04 -7.32
C GLY A 38 4.11 -2.95 -7.26
N HIS A 39 3.93 -3.55 -6.10
CA HIS A 39 2.80 -4.41 -5.80
C HIS A 39 1.60 -3.64 -5.24
N PHE A 40 1.83 -2.53 -4.55
CA PHE A 40 0.76 -1.67 -4.07
C PHE A 40 1.11 -0.19 -4.16
N VAL A 41 0.09 0.66 -4.20
CA VAL A 41 0.22 2.13 -4.14
C VAL A 41 -0.68 2.70 -3.05
N ILE A 42 -0.32 3.88 -2.54
CA ILE A 42 -1.02 4.54 -1.44
C ILE A 42 -1.54 5.91 -1.88
N GLU A 43 -2.78 6.19 -1.50
CA GLU A 43 -3.40 7.52 -1.56
C GLU A 43 -4.04 7.84 -0.21
N LYS A 44 -3.81 9.03 0.34
CA LYS A 44 -4.44 9.45 1.60
C LYS A 44 -5.85 9.97 1.30
N ALA A 45 -6.88 9.32 1.85
CA ALA A 45 -8.26 9.76 1.63
C ALA A 45 -8.56 11.11 2.29
N PHE A 46 -7.91 11.37 3.43
CA PHE A 46 -7.96 12.62 4.17
C PHE A 46 -6.72 12.76 5.06
N VAL A 47 -6.50 13.96 5.56
CA VAL A 47 -5.47 14.25 6.59
C VAL A 47 -6.16 14.67 7.88
N GLU A 48 -5.52 14.39 9.01
CA GLU A 48 -5.96 14.97 10.28
C GLU A 48 -5.78 16.50 10.25
N LYS A 49 -6.66 17.21 10.96
CA LYS A 49 -6.67 18.68 11.01
C LYS A 49 -5.61 19.24 11.94
#